data_AF-A0A5M3N014-F1
#
_entry.id   AF-A0A5M3N014-F1
#
_cell.length_a   1.000
_cell.length_b   1.000
_cell.length_c   1.000
_cell.angle_alpha   90.00
_cell.angle_beta   90.00
_cell.angle_gamma   90.00
#
_symmetry.space_group_name_H-M   'P 1'
#
loop_
_entity.id
_entity.type
_entity.pdbx_description
1 polymer ?
#
loop_
_entity_poly.entity_id
_entity_poly.type
_entity_poly.pdbx_seq_one_letter_code
_entity_poly.pdbx_strand_id
1 'polypeptide(L)'
;MAADIMEAVCAYAATGPQSTIDQVLDPETTWQSQMMINRLNLTPEECVKYCPRVYAICQECAVWIVHGILCTATAQPPRFCLDILERKPKILDQLFDCAVLDRPPWYPETRVPDIASETLTLLFRWPNYVVPGVDGPADRVFKAQDWKTMTQTMAILTSRPDWVERLVEVHMHIQEEDLRKTRIHWQRVGRDYGAIVPPDDDAFDRVFESRGATRACNLRLIATLTHAADACNMSNAQVESLLHVAYNGCRKVDTSPGEQNTFNVIENTQHVFRPPPLATIMDTTVDDPVSIPPEYIGGPIALLRLYAVLAQRNALDGVQALRKPPSGLSPSASLKQIQQITHPGIIRRVINIAQARLWARVDEGRKTLARRENDGNDVNDACAIFMSAAELAAVLIALDKHTSGAYADEMWGTRRQLVIALGNASQMALTLKQYQRAFHLASSAVSAAEDIPAEEGLEPEIVAKNKRRMANANAVLQRHL
;
A
#
# COMPACT_ATOMS: atom_id res chain seq x y z
N MET A 1 -17.03 18.97 6.09
CA MET A 1 -17.82 17.77 6.38
C MET A 1 -16.95 16.52 6.37
N ALA A 2 -16.40 16.08 5.22
CA ALA A 2 -15.55 14.86 5.17
C ALA A 2 -14.39 14.90 6.19
N ALA A 3 -13.57 15.96 6.17
CA ALA A 3 -12.47 16.11 7.12
C ALA A 3 -12.93 16.13 8.60
N ASP A 4 -14.08 16.73 8.90
CA ASP A 4 -14.60 16.78 10.28
C ASP A 4 -15.08 15.40 10.74
N ILE A 5 -15.70 14.62 9.85
CA ILE A 5 -16.10 13.23 10.12
C ILE A 5 -14.85 12.39 10.36
N MET A 6 -13.87 12.44 9.46
CA MET A 6 -12.61 11.68 9.59
C MET A 6 -11.89 11.99 10.90
N GLU A 7 -11.75 13.27 11.24
CA GLU A 7 -11.15 13.72 12.49
C GLU A 7 -11.91 13.17 13.72
N ALA A 8 -13.23 13.25 13.72
CA ALA A 8 -14.08 12.81 14.82
C ALA A 8 -14.03 11.29 15.02
N VAL A 9 -14.09 10.50 13.95
CA VAL A 9 -14.07 9.04 14.05
C VAL A 9 -12.66 8.51 14.37
N CYS A 10 -11.59 9.16 13.91
CA CYS A 10 -10.23 8.82 14.33
C CYS A 10 -10.00 9.18 15.80
N ALA A 11 -10.55 10.31 16.27
CA ALA A 11 -10.51 10.66 17.69
C ALA A 11 -11.28 9.64 18.54
N TYR A 12 -12.47 9.24 18.10
CA TYR A 12 -13.25 8.17 18.74
C TYR A 12 -12.45 6.87 18.83
N ALA A 13 -11.78 6.49 17.74
CA ALA A 13 -10.97 5.27 17.70
C ALA A 13 -9.83 5.28 18.75
N ALA A 14 -9.33 6.44 19.16
CA ALA A 14 -8.27 6.57 20.15
C ALA A 14 -8.74 6.58 21.62
N THR A 15 -10.05 6.74 21.90
CA THR A 15 -10.56 7.03 23.26
C THR A 15 -10.51 5.84 24.24
N GLY A 16 -10.53 4.61 23.73
CA GLY A 16 -10.61 3.38 24.53
C GLY A 16 -12.02 3.07 25.06
N PRO A 17 -12.22 1.87 25.65
CA PRO A 17 -13.55 1.36 25.99
C PRO A 17 -14.18 1.99 27.24
N GLN A 18 -13.44 2.82 27.99
CA GLN A 18 -13.88 3.31 29.30
C GLN A 18 -15.21 4.08 29.22
N SER A 19 -15.36 4.95 28.22
CA SER A 19 -16.61 5.70 28.02
C SER A 19 -17.82 4.79 27.79
N THR A 20 -17.66 3.69 27.05
CA THR A 20 -18.71 2.69 26.83
C THR A 20 -19.01 1.91 28.11
N ILE A 21 -18.00 1.61 28.92
CA ILE A 21 -18.18 0.96 30.23
C ILE A 21 -18.97 1.87 31.16
N ASP A 22 -18.60 3.15 31.24
CA ASP A 22 -19.26 4.14 32.09
C ASP A 22 -20.74 4.30 31.70
N GLN A 23 -21.06 4.33 30.40
CA GLN A 23 -22.44 4.37 29.90
C GLN A 23 -23.27 3.14 30.28
N VAL A 24 -22.66 1.96 30.33
CA VAL A 24 -23.36 0.73 30.71
C VAL A 24 -23.59 0.64 32.22
N LEU A 25 -22.70 1.25 33.01
CA LEU A 25 -22.83 1.33 34.46
C LEU A 25 -23.80 2.43 34.92
N ASP A 26 -24.02 3.46 34.10
CA ASP A 26 -24.94 4.56 34.41
C ASP A 26 -26.42 4.09 34.31
N PRO A 27 -27.22 4.23 35.39
CA PRO A 27 -28.64 3.90 35.37
C PRO A 27 -29.45 4.59 34.27
N GLU A 28 -29.06 5.78 33.81
CA GLU A 28 -29.76 6.52 32.75
C GLU A 28 -29.51 5.95 31.35
N THR A 29 -28.36 5.29 31.13
CA THR A 29 -27.96 4.76 29.81
C THR A 29 -27.79 3.24 29.77
N THR A 30 -27.93 2.53 30.90
CA THR A 30 -27.72 1.09 31.00
C THR A 30 -28.61 0.27 30.05
N TRP A 31 -29.78 0.79 29.66
CA TRP A 31 -30.67 0.16 28.67
C TRP A 31 -29.98 -0.08 27.32
N GLN A 32 -28.97 0.71 26.96
CA GLN A 32 -28.21 0.57 25.72
C GLN A 32 -27.42 -0.75 25.67
N SER A 33 -27.01 -1.28 26.83
CA SER A 33 -26.22 -2.52 26.92
C SER A 33 -26.94 -3.71 26.29
N GLN A 34 -28.26 -3.82 26.47
CA GLN A 34 -29.07 -4.89 25.89
C GLN A 34 -29.13 -4.82 24.37
N MET A 35 -29.21 -3.60 23.82
CA MET A 35 -29.19 -3.38 22.36
C MET A 35 -27.80 -3.66 21.77
N MET A 36 -26.76 -3.21 22.44
CA MET A 36 -25.37 -3.35 21.99
C MET A 36 -24.89 -4.80 22.01
N ILE A 37 -25.22 -5.54 23.07
CA ILE A 37 -24.74 -6.92 23.27
C ILE A 37 -25.65 -7.93 22.57
N ASN A 38 -26.85 -7.52 22.15
CA ASN A 38 -27.87 -8.40 21.55
C ASN A 38 -28.21 -9.60 22.45
N ARG A 39 -28.30 -9.35 23.77
CA ARG A 39 -28.71 -10.32 24.79
C ARG A 39 -29.62 -9.64 25.80
N LEU A 40 -30.71 -10.33 26.16
CA LEU A 40 -31.67 -9.84 27.14
C LEU A 40 -31.28 -10.30 28.55
N ASN A 41 -31.67 -9.51 29.56
CA ASN A 41 -31.56 -9.84 30.98
C ASN A 41 -30.13 -10.05 31.51
N LEU A 42 -29.13 -9.38 30.91
CA LEU A 42 -27.77 -9.36 31.46
C LEU A 42 -27.70 -8.51 32.73
N THR A 43 -26.93 -8.98 33.70
CA THR A 43 -26.55 -8.17 34.86
C THR A 43 -25.56 -7.07 34.45
N PRO A 44 -25.45 -5.96 35.22
CA PRO A 44 -24.44 -4.93 34.94
C PRO A 44 -23.01 -5.49 34.87
N GLU A 45 -22.67 -6.45 35.72
CA GLU A 45 -21.36 -7.11 35.74
C GLU A 45 -21.07 -7.88 34.44
N GLU A 46 -22.07 -8.61 33.93
CA GLU A 46 -21.97 -9.29 32.63
C GLU A 46 -21.88 -8.28 31.47
N CYS A 47 -22.62 -7.17 31.54
CA CYS A 47 -22.54 -6.13 30.52
C CYS A 47 -21.15 -5.50 30.47
N VAL A 48 -20.58 -5.11 31.61
CA VAL A 48 -19.21 -4.56 31.71
C VAL A 48 -18.18 -5.53 31.13
N LYS A 49 -18.35 -6.84 31.32
CA LYS A 49 -17.48 -7.87 30.74
C LYS A 49 -17.49 -7.86 29.20
N TYR A 50 -18.63 -7.56 28.57
CA TYR A 50 -18.80 -7.62 27.11
C TYR A 50 -18.60 -6.27 26.41
N CYS A 51 -18.78 -5.16 27.12
CA CYS A 51 -18.61 -3.80 26.59
C CYS A 51 -17.30 -3.55 25.84
N PRO A 52 -16.12 -3.99 26.32
CA PRO A 52 -14.86 -3.76 25.60
C PRO A 52 -14.87 -4.32 24.17
N ARG A 53 -15.48 -5.49 23.96
CA ARG A 53 -15.60 -6.10 22.64
C ARG A 53 -16.52 -5.31 21.73
N VAL A 54 -17.67 -4.87 22.24
CA VAL A 54 -18.59 -4.00 21.47
C VAL A 54 -17.88 -2.71 21.07
N TYR A 55 -17.18 -2.06 22.00
CA TYR A 55 -16.39 -0.86 21.72
C TYR A 55 -15.38 -1.12 20.60
N ALA A 56 -14.63 -2.22 20.65
CA ALA A 56 -13.61 -2.54 19.65
C ALA A 56 -14.22 -2.79 18.26
N ILE A 57 -15.40 -3.40 18.18
CA ILE A 57 -16.15 -3.53 16.91
C ILE A 57 -16.54 -2.13 16.40
N CYS A 58 -17.07 -1.26 17.27
CA CYS A 58 -17.41 0.11 16.91
C CYS A 58 -16.17 0.94 16.50
N GLN A 59 -15.03 0.72 17.15
CA GLN A 59 -13.74 1.32 16.81
C GLN A 59 -13.31 0.91 15.40
N GLU A 60 -13.41 -0.37 15.05
CA GLU A 60 -13.14 -0.83 13.68
C GLU A 60 -14.12 -0.22 12.68
N CYS A 61 -15.42 -0.19 12.98
CA CYS A 61 -16.42 0.48 12.13
C CYS A 61 -16.10 1.98 11.93
N ALA A 62 -15.62 2.66 12.97
CA ALA A 62 -15.23 4.07 12.89
C ALA A 62 -14.09 4.30 11.88
N VAL A 63 -13.09 3.43 11.87
CA VAL A 63 -11.97 3.51 10.89
C VAL A 63 -12.44 3.11 9.49
N TRP A 64 -13.37 2.15 9.37
CA TRP A 64 -14.03 1.84 8.09
C TRP A 64 -14.81 3.01 7.50
N ILE A 65 -15.40 3.88 8.33
CA ILE A 65 -16.04 5.11 7.84
C ILE A 65 -15.02 6.01 7.15
N VAL A 66 -13.81 6.16 7.73
CA VAL A 66 -12.72 6.93 7.10
C VAL A 66 -12.33 6.33 5.76
N HIS A 67 -12.16 5.01 5.72
CA HIS A 67 -11.86 4.28 4.50
C HIS A 67 -12.95 4.48 3.43
N GLY A 68 -14.22 4.33 3.81
CA GLY A 68 -15.37 4.47 2.91
C GLY A 68 -15.58 5.88 2.35
N ILE A 69 -15.09 6.92 3.03
CA ILE A 69 -15.06 8.29 2.49
C ILE A 69 -14.10 8.40 1.30
N LEU A 70 -12.99 7.66 1.32
CA LEU A 70 -11.95 7.71 0.28
C LEU A 70 -12.14 6.62 -0.79
N CYS A 71 -12.66 5.46 -0.40
CA CYS A 71 -12.83 4.28 -1.25
C CYS A 71 -14.27 4.19 -1.77
N THR A 72 -14.56 5.00 -2.79
CA THR A 72 -15.86 5.06 -3.47
C THR A 72 -15.83 4.39 -4.85
N ALA A 73 -17.00 4.13 -5.44
CA ALA A 73 -17.11 3.49 -6.76
C ALA A 73 -16.33 4.22 -7.86
N THR A 74 -16.36 5.55 -7.83
CA THR A 74 -15.45 6.42 -8.58
C THR A 74 -14.31 6.84 -7.66
N ALA A 75 -13.07 6.77 -8.15
CA ALA A 75 -11.92 7.22 -7.38
C ALA A 75 -12.03 8.71 -7.05
N GLN A 76 -11.72 9.08 -5.80
CA GLN A 76 -11.71 10.47 -5.38
C GLN A 76 -10.58 11.24 -6.10
N PRO A 77 -10.84 12.45 -6.60
CA PRO A 77 -9.81 13.23 -7.26
C PRO A 77 -8.74 13.68 -6.24
N PRO A 78 -7.47 13.89 -6.64
CA PRO A 78 -6.41 14.32 -5.72
C PRO A 78 -6.75 15.59 -4.92
N ARG A 79 -7.53 16.50 -5.52
CA ARG A 79 -7.98 17.74 -4.86
C ARG A 79 -8.83 17.48 -3.63
N PHE A 80 -9.67 16.44 -3.66
CA PHE A 80 -10.50 16.06 -2.51
C PHE A 80 -9.64 15.68 -1.30
N CYS A 81 -8.61 14.85 -1.50
CA CYS A 81 -7.67 14.49 -0.45
C CYS A 81 -6.87 15.69 0.07
N LEU A 82 -6.45 16.60 -0.83
CA LEU A 82 -5.77 17.84 -0.43
C LEU A 82 -6.68 18.70 0.46
N ASP A 83 -7.93 18.94 0.05
CA ASP A 83 -8.87 19.79 0.80
C ASP A 83 -9.16 19.21 2.21
N ILE A 84 -9.18 17.88 2.34
CA ILE A 84 -9.31 17.22 3.65
C ILE A 84 -8.11 17.55 4.55
N LEU A 85 -6.90 17.38 4.03
CA LEU A 85 -5.67 17.53 4.81
C LEU A 85 -5.29 19.00 5.06
N GLU A 86 -5.61 19.92 4.14
CA GLU A 86 -5.47 21.37 4.37
C GLU A 86 -6.37 21.83 5.52
N ARG A 87 -7.58 21.26 5.61
CA ARG A 87 -8.53 21.59 6.68
C ARG A 87 -8.14 20.97 8.01
N LYS A 88 -7.76 19.67 8.03
CA LYS A 88 -7.48 18.89 9.24
C LYS A 88 -6.23 18.02 9.07
N PRO A 89 -5.02 18.59 9.09
CA PRO A 89 -3.78 17.82 8.87
C PRO A 89 -3.52 16.77 9.97
N LYS A 90 -4.08 16.97 11.17
CA LYS A 90 -3.94 16.06 12.30
C LYS A 90 -4.56 14.67 12.08
N ILE A 91 -5.42 14.52 11.07
CA ILE A 91 -5.96 13.21 10.64
C ILE A 91 -4.82 12.24 10.35
N LEU A 92 -3.70 12.72 9.79
CA LEU A 92 -2.53 11.89 9.51
C LEU A 92 -1.94 11.30 10.78
N ASP A 93 -1.77 12.12 11.82
CA ASP A 93 -1.24 11.65 13.11
C ASP A 93 -2.19 10.62 13.72
N GLN A 94 -3.49 10.92 13.73
CA GLN A 94 -4.49 10.03 14.30
C GLN A 94 -4.58 8.69 13.54
N LEU A 95 -4.40 8.69 12.23
CA LEU A 95 -4.34 7.47 11.44
C LEU A 95 -3.08 6.66 11.72
N PHE A 96 -1.92 7.31 11.92
CA PHE A 96 -0.73 6.62 12.40
C PHE A 96 -0.93 6.04 13.79
N ASP A 97 -1.55 6.79 14.70
CA ASP A 97 -1.89 6.30 16.05
C ASP A 97 -2.81 5.08 15.98
N CYS A 98 -3.79 5.07 15.06
CA CYS A 98 -4.64 3.91 14.80
C CYS A 98 -3.85 2.72 14.20
N ALA A 99 -2.88 3.00 13.33
CA ALA A 99 -2.06 1.99 12.67
C ALA A 99 -1.10 1.24 13.64
N VAL A 100 -0.85 1.81 14.82
CA VAL A 100 0.00 1.22 15.88
C VAL A 100 -0.80 0.75 17.10
N LEU A 101 -2.12 0.66 16.99
CA LEU A 101 -2.92 0.11 18.09
C LEU A 101 -2.61 -1.37 18.32
N ASP A 102 -2.39 -1.72 19.58
CA ASP A 102 -2.29 -3.11 20.03
C ASP A 102 -3.58 -3.88 19.75
N ARG A 103 -3.46 -5.18 19.45
CA ARG A 103 -4.63 -6.05 19.40
C ARG A 103 -5.15 -6.30 20.82
N PRO A 104 -6.39 -5.90 21.14
CA PRO A 104 -6.92 -6.06 22.47
C PRO A 104 -7.31 -7.52 22.73
N PRO A 105 -7.26 -7.98 24.00
CA PRO A 105 -7.61 -9.35 24.35
C PRO A 105 -9.10 -9.68 24.11
N TRP A 106 -9.97 -8.67 24.05
CA TRP A 106 -11.41 -8.81 23.82
C TRP A 106 -11.82 -8.81 22.34
N TYR A 107 -10.93 -8.37 21.45
CA TYR A 107 -11.15 -8.34 19.99
C TYR A 107 -9.82 -8.53 19.24
N PRO A 108 -9.14 -9.68 19.43
CA PRO A 108 -7.84 -9.95 18.81
C PRO A 108 -7.88 -10.04 17.28
N GLU A 109 -9.07 -10.18 16.68
CA GLU A 109 -9.31 -10.16 15.24
C GLU A 109 -9.39 -8.76 14.60
N THR A 110 -9.21 -7.71 15.40
CA THR A 110 -9.30 -6.32 14.93
C THR A 110 -8.47 -6.06 13.68
N ARG A 111 -9.07 -5.31 12.76
CA ARG A 111 -8.44 -4.83 11.51
C ARG A 111 -8.14 -3.34 11.52
N VAL A 112 -8.24 -2.69 12.67
CA VAL A 112 -7.97 -1.25 12.79
C VAL A 112 -6.59 -0.88 12.22
N PRO A 113 -5.48 -1.60 12.49
CA PRO A 113 -4.18 -1.26 11.95
C PRO A 113 -4.08 -1.29 10.42
N ASP A 114 -4.64 -2.32 9.76
CA ASP A 114 -4.57 -2.43 8.30
C ASP A 114 -5.49 -1.44 7.61
N ILE A 115 -6.71 -1.21 8.14
CA ILE A 115 -7.63 -0.23 7.56
C ILE A 115 -7.06 1.18 7.68
N ALA A 116 -6.45 1.53 8.82
CA ALA A 116 -5.80 2.83 9.00
C ALA A 116 -4.63 3.02 8.02
N SER A 117 -3.80 1.99 7.84
CA SER A 117 -2.67 2.01 6.89
C SER A 117 -3.12 2.09 5.44
N GLU A 118 -4.18 1.38 5.07
CA GLU A 118 -4.79 1.47 3.74
C GLU A 118 -5.38 2.86 3.51
N THR A 119 -6.05 3.42 4.51
CA THR A 119 -6.62 4.78 4.47
C THR A 119 -5.53 5.83 4.27
N LEU A 120 -4.40 5.72 4.98
CA LEU A 120 -3.22 6.56 4.74
C LEU A 120 -2.78 6.44 3.28
N THR A 121 -2.69 5.21 2.74
CA THR A 121 -2.31 5.00 1.33
C THR A 121 -3.30 5.64 0.36
N LEU A 122 -4.60 5.58 0.65
CA LEU A 122 -5.66 6.17 -0.18
C LEU A 122 -5.57 7.69 -0.28
N LEU A 123 -5.15 8.37 0.79
CA LEU A 123 -4.93 9.83 0.78
C LEU A 123 -3.87 10.26 -0.24
N PHE A 124 -2.92 9.38 -0.57
CA PHE A 124 -1.81 9.65 -1.51
C PHE A 124 -1.88 8.79 -2.78
N ARG A 125 -3.05 8.21 -3.09
CA ARG A 125 -3.23 7.28 -4.22
C ARG A 125 -2.90 7.97 -5.55
N TRP A 126 -2.12 7.28 -6.38
CA TRP A 126 -1.90 7.65 -7.78
C TRP A 126 -3.15 7.41 -8.62
N PRO A 127 -3.44 8.25 -9.62
CA PRO A 127 -4.50 7.95 -10.58
C PRO A 127 -4.26 6.61 -11.26
N ASN A 128 -5.34 5.86 -11.49
CA ASN A 128 -5.27 4.49 -11.99
C ASN A 128 -4.74 4.31 -13.42
N TYR A 129 -4.56 5.42 -14.14
CA TYR A 129 -3.96 5.48 -15.46
C TYR A 129 -2.47 5.87 -15.44
N VAL A 130 -1.90 6.13 -14.26
CA VAL A 130 -0.50 6.49 -14.06
C VAL A 130 0.24 5.31 -13.43
N VAL A 131 1.39 4.96 -14.00
CA VAL A 131 2.37 4.07 -13.37
C VAL A 131 3.51 4.93 -12.84
N PRO A 132 3.76 4.98 -11.52
CA PRO A 132 4.82 5.82 -10.96
C PRO A 132 6.19 5.52 -11.57
N GLY A 133 6.93 6.57 -11.92
CA GLY A 133 8.26 6.47 -12.51
C GLY A 133 8.31 6.19 -14.02
N VAL A 134 7.17 6.02 -14.68
CA VAL A 134 7.10 5.96 -16.15
C VAL A 134 6.88 7.36 -16.69
N ASP A 135 7.67 7.76 -17.69
CA ASP A 135 7.50 9.04 -18.38
C ASP A 135 6.79 8.82 -19.72
N GLY A 136 5.51 9.15 -19.82
CA GLY A 136 4.72 9.09 -21.06
C GLY A 136 4.29 10.47 -21.58
N PRO A 137 4.00 10.62 -22.90
CA PRO A 137 3.42 11.83 -23.46
C PRO A 137 2.08 12.20 -22.81
N ALA A 138 1.28 11.18 -22.48
CA ALA A 138 -0.01 11.33 -21.82
C ALA A 138 0.13 11.77 -20.34
N ASP A 139 1.27 11.50 -19.70
CA ASP A 139 1.55 11.93 -18.32
C ASP A 139 1.87 13.42 -18.22
N ARG A 140 2.12 14.12 -19.34
CA ARG A 140 2.29 15.58 -19.33
C ARG A 140 1.02 16.30 -18.87
N VAL A 141 -0.15 15.77 -19.22
CA VAL A 141 -1.44 16.31 -18.79
C VAL A 141 -1.63 16.11 -17.28
N PHE A 142 -1.35 14.90 -16.78
CA PHE A 142 -1.34 14.62 -15.33
C PHE A 142 -0.35 15.52 -14.57
N LYS A 143 0.89 15.61 -15.06
CA LYS A 143 1.96 16.43 -14.48
C LYS A 143 1.59 17.92 -14.44
N ALA A 144 0.77 18.39 -15.37
CA ALA A 144 0.34 19.79 -15.41
C ALA A 144 -0.71 20.14 -14.34
N GLN A 145 -1.56 19.20 -13.92
CA GLN A 145 -2.72 19.49 -13.08
C GLN A 145 -2.71 18.75 -11.73
N ASP A 146 -2.69 17.43 -11.77
CA ASP A 146 -2.89 16.60 -10.58
C ASP A 146 -1.61 16.39 -9.78
N TRP A 147 -0.45 16.38 -10.45
CA TRP A 147 0.83 16.18 -9.78
C TRP A 147 1.11 17.25 -8.72
N LYS A 148 0.83 18.52 -9.04
CA LYS A 148 0.98 19.63 -8.07
C LYS A 148 0.10 19.41 -6.84
N THR A 149 -1.14 18.97 -7.04
CA THR A 149 -2.06 18.69 -5.94
C THR A 149 -1.54 17.54 -5.08
N MET A 150 -1.10 16.44 -5.71
CA MET A 150 -0.52 15.30 -4.99
C MET A 150 0.74 15.67 -4.20
N THR A 151 1.65 16.48 -4.76
CA THR A 151 2.86 16.91 -4.04
C THR A 151 2.52 17.85 -2.89
N GLN A 152 1.51 18.71 -3.02
CA GLN A 152 1.00 19.51 -1.91
C GLN A 152 0.42 18.62 -0.80
N THR A 153 -0.37 17.61 -1.15
CA THR A 153 -0.92 16.63 -0.19
C THR A 153 0.21 15.91 0.53
N MET A 154 1.22 15.40 -0.19
CA MET A 154 2.39 14.73 0.39
C MET A 154 3.24 15.68 1.26
N ALA A 155 3.38 16.95 0.87
CA ALA A 155 4.09 17.95 1.66
C ALA A 155 3.41 18.20 3.02
N ILE A 156 2.08 18.07 3.11
CA ILE A 156 1.39 18.14 4.41
C ILE A 156 1.86 17.00 5.32
N LEU A 157 1.98 15.77 4.80
CA LEU A 157 2.54 14.63 5.57
C LEU A 157 3.98 14.87 5.98
N THR A 158 4.87 15.25 5.06
CA THR A 158 6.30 15.42 5.39
C THR A 158 6.57 16.64 6.26
N SER A 159 5.62 17.57 6.36
CA SER A 159 5.65 18.68 7.32
C SER A 159 5.21 18.31 8.74
N ARG A 160 4.58 17.13 8.93
CA ARG A 160 4.21 16.65 10.27
C ARG A 160 5.47 16.34 11.08
N PRO A 161 5.50 16.65 12.39
CA PRO A 161 6.58 16.22 13.27
C PRO A 161 6.72 14.69 13.24
N ASP A 162 7.97 14.22 13.23
CA ASP A 162 8.32 12.81 13.39
C ASP A 162 7.62 11.86 12.39
N TRP A 163 7.30 12.34 11.17
CA TRP A 163 6.55 11.56 10.18
C TRP A 163 7.31 10.29 9.72
N VAL A 164 8.65 10.33 9.71
CA VAL A 164 9.48 9.16 9.39
C VAL A 164 9.39 8.14 10.52
N GLU A 165 9.47 8.62 11.75
CA GLU A 165 9.41 7.83 12.97
C GLU A 165 8.05 7.16 13.09
N ARG A 166 6.95 7.84 12.74
CA ARG A 166 5.61 7.24 12.66
C ARG A 166 5.54 6.10 11.63
N LEU A 167 6.11 6.26 10.44
CA LEU A 167 6.18 5.17 9.44
C LEU A 167 7.02 3.99 9.93
N VAL A 168 8.14 4.27 10.58
CA VAL A 168 9.00 3.26 11.21
C VAL A 168 8.24 2.54 12.32
N GLU A 169 7.52 3.27 13.16
CA GLU A 169 6.75 2.74 14.29
C GLU A 169 5.67 1.76 13.81
N VAL A 170 4.91 2.09 12.76
CA VAL A 170 3.97 1.13 12.13
C VAL A 170 4.68 -0.15 11.72
N HIS A 171 5.87 -0.06 11.12
CA HIS A 171 6.62 -1.27 10.75
C HIS A 171 7.09 -2.06 11.97
N MET A 172 7.64 -1.39 12.98
CA MET A 172 8.18 -2.03 14.17
C MET A 172 7.08 -2.68 15.01
N HIS A 173 5.93 -2.03 15.15
CA HIS A 173 4.75 -2.59 15.83
C HIS A 173 4.36 -3.96 15.29
N ILE A 174 4.35 -4.12 13.96
CA ILE A 174 4.08 -5.41 13.32
C ILE A 174 5.20 -6.41 13.62
N GLN A 175 6.47 -6.00 13.63
CA GLN A 175 7.59 -6.92 13.91
C GLN A 175 7.60 -7.40 15.36
N GLU A 176 7.16 -6.55 16.29
CA GLU A 176 7.25 -6.78 17.74
C GLU A 176 5.98 -7.40 18.34
N GLU A 177 4.88 -7.51 17.57
CA GLU A 177 3.64 -8.13 18.02
C GLU A 177 3.84 -9.58 18.52
N ASP A 178 3.44 -9.85 19.77
CA ASP A 178 3.48 -11.19 20.36
C ASP A 178 2.31 -12.05 19.88
N LEU A 179 2.53 -12.77 18.78
CA LEU A 179 1.53 -13.66 18.17
C LEU A 179 1.10 -14.82 19.07
N ARG A 180 1.94 -15.25 20.04
CA ARG A 180 1.55 -16.30 21.00
C ARG A 180 0.52 -15.75 21.96
N LYS A 181 0.75 -14.53 22.47
CA LYS A 181 -0.21 -13.81 23.29
C LYS A 181 -1.52 -13.57 22.52
N THR A 182 -1.45 -13.15 21.26
CA THR A 182 -2.64 -12.98 20.40
C THR A 182 -3.43 -14.29 20.26
N ARG A 183 -2.75 -15.42 20.03
CA ARG A 183 -3.39 -16.75 19.95
C ARG A 183 -4.06 -17.17 21.27
N ILE A 184 -3.45 -16.86 22.41
CA ILE A 184 -4.06 -17.12 23.73
C ILE A 184 -5.33 -16.28 23.91
N HIS A 185 -5.30 -15.00 23.52
CA HIS A 185 -6.48 -14.14 23.56
C HIS A 185 -7.59 -14.65 22.64
N TRP A 186 -7.23 -15.08 21.43
CA TRP A 186 -8.13 -15.68 20.46
C TRP A 186 -8.94 -16.85 21.03
N GLN A 187 -8.25 -17.84 21.60
CA GLN A 187 -8.87 -19.04 22.18
C GLN A 187 -9.77 -18.73 23.39
N ARG A 188 -9.54 -17.60 24.05
CA ARG A 188 -10.23 -17.22 25.28
C ARG A 188 -11.36 -16.23 25.05
N VAL A 189 -11.49 -15.64 23.85
CA VAL A 189 -12.37 -14.49 23.62
C VAL A 189 -13.86 -14.81 23.86
N GLY A 190 -14.31 -16.01 23.50
CA GLY A 190 -15.68 -16.45 23.78
C GLY A 190 -15.98 -16.57 25.27
N ARG A 191 -15.05 -17.16 26.05
CA ARG A 191 -15.21 -17.39 27.48
C ARG A 191 -15.02 -16.12 28.31
N ASP A 192 -13.98 -15.35 27.99
CA ASP A 192 -13.51 -14.24 28.81
C ASP A 192 -14.19 -12.92 28.42
N TYR A 193 -14.69 -12.79 27.17
CA TYR A 193 -15.28 -11.53 26.65
C TYR A 193 -16.59 -11.74 25.89
N GLY A 194 -17.18 -12.93 25.93
CA GLY A 194 -18.54 -13.19 25.45
C GLY A 194 -18.74 -13.09 23.95
N ALA A 195 -17.71 -13.35 23.14
CA ALA A 195 -17.88 -13.44 21.70
C ALA A 195 -19.01 -14.43 21.36
N ILE A 196 -20.08 -13.94 20.72
CA ILE A 196 -21.26 -14.72 20.36
C ILE A 196 -20.88 -15.84 19.38
N VAL A 197 -20.06 -15.47 18.39
CA VAL A 197 -19.41 -16.39 17.47
C VAL A 197 -17.92 -16.33 17.80
N PRO A 198 -17.36 -17.31 18.53
CA PRO A 198 -15.92 -17.36 18.73
C PRO A 198 -15.27 -17.55 17.35
N PRO A 199 -14.20 -16.81 17.05
CA PRO A 199 -13.55 -16.93 15.77
C PRO A 199 -12.83 -18.30 15.69
N ASP A 200 -12.88 -18.93 14.51
CA ASP A 200 -12.25 -20.22 14.25
C ASP A 200 -10.75 -20.08 13.95
N ASP A 201 -10.07 -21.21 13.73
CA ASP A 201 -8.65 -21.21 13.39
C ASP A 201 -8.41 -20.57 12.01
N ASP A 202 -9.31 -20.76 11.04
CA ASP A 202 -9.22 -20.11 9.72
C ASP A 202 -9.34 -18.57 9.84
N ALA A 203 -10.16 -18.06 10.75
CA ALA A 203 -10.24 -16.64 11.03
C ALA A 203 -8.95 -16.10 11.66
N PHE A 204 -8.12 -16.93 12.30
CA PHE A 204 -6.82 -16.50 12.85
C PHE A 204 -5.84 -16.16 11.73
N ASP A 205 -5.96 -16.79 10.55
CA ASP A 205 -5.15 -16.44 9.37
C ASP A 205 -5.33 -14.97 8.97
N ARG A 206 -6.50 -14.37 9.23
CA ARG A 206 -6.77 -12.95 8.97
C ARG A 206 -5.89 -12.01 9.79
N VAL A 207 -5.35 -12.45 10.92
CA VAL A 207 -4.34 -11.69 11.66
C VAL A 207 -3.10 -11.49 10.79
N PHE A 208 -2.66 -12.53 10.10
CA PHE A 208 -1.50 -12.48 9.20
C PHE A 208 -1.81 -11.71 7.92
N GLU A 209 -3.04 -11.84 7.38
CA GLU A 209 -3.50 -10.98 6.28
C GLU A 209 -3.48 -9.50 6.67
N SER A 210 -4.00 -9.14 7.85
CA SER A 210 -3.96 -7.76 8.39
C SER A 210 -2.53 -7.26 8.52
N ARG A 211 -1.62 -8.08 9.08
CA ARG A 211 -0.19 -7.73 9.20
C ARG A 211 0.48 -7.52 7.85
N GLY A 212 0.24 -8.43 6.89
CA GLY A 212 0.73 -8.33 5.52
C GLY A 212 0.23 -7.07 4.80
N ALA A 213 -1.08 -6.79 4.92
CA ALA A 213 -1.70 -5.59 4.36
C ALA A 213 -1.09 -4.31 4.94
N THR A 214 -0.87 -4.26 6.26
CA THR A 214 -0.25 -3.11 6.95
C THR A 214 1.18 -2.87 6.43
N ARG A 215 1.99 -3.92 6.27
CA ARG A 215 3.34 -3.80 5.67
C ARG A 215 3.29 -3.33 4.22
N ALA A 216 2.41 -3.90 3.40
CA ALA A 216 2.24 -3.52 2.01
C ALA A 216 1.86 -2.03 1.87
N CYS A 217 0.93 -1.54 2.69
CA CYS A 217 0.53 -0.14 2.75
C CYS A 217 1.70 0.77 3.15
N ASN A 218 2.46 0.40 4.20
CA ASN A 218 3.61 1.17 4.65
C ASN A 218 4.69 1.29 3.55
N LEU A 219 5.01 0.18 2.88
CA LEU A 219 5.94 0.17 1.74
C LEU A 219 5.42 1.02 0.57
N ARG A 220 4.09 0.99 0.31
CA ARG A 220 3.48 1.82 -0.73
C ARG A 220 3.54 3.31 -0.41
N LEU A 221 3.39 3.71 0.85
CA LEU A 221 3.59 5.09 1.31
C LEU A 221 5.03 5.53 1.07
N ILE A 222 6.02 4.72 1.47
CA ILE A 222 7.44 5.00 1.24
C ILE A 222 7.73 5.17 -0.26
N ALA A 223 7.26 4.25 -1.11
CA ALA A 223 7.43 4.34 -2.56
C ALA A 223 6.79 5.62 -3.12
N THR A 224 5.58 5.95 -2.68
CA THR A 224 4.85 7.14 -3.15
C THR A 224 5.55 8.44 -2.77
N LEU A 225 5.95 8.59 -1.51
CA LEU A 225 6.65 9.78 -1.02
C LEU A 225 8.00 9.98 -1.71
N THR A 226 8.72 8.89 -2.00
CA THR A 226 10.03 8.95 -2.67
C THR A 226 9.96 9.33 -4.15
N HIS A 227 8.79 9.27 -4.79
CA HIS A 227 8.57 9.90 -6.10
C HIS A 227 8.47 11.43 -6.01
N ALA A 228 8.07 11.96 -4.85
CA ALA A 228 7.96 13.39 -4.59
C ALA A 228 9.04 13.90 -3.62
N ALA A 229 10.13 13.14 -3.41
CA ALA A 229 11.11 13.40 -2.34
C ALA A 229 11.65 14.83 -2.35
N ASP A 230 12.04 15.33 -3.53
CA ASP A 230 12.57 16.68 -3.68
C ASP A 230 11.47 17.75 -3.50
N ALA A 231 10.28 17.51 -4.06
CA ALA A 231 9.14 18.43 -3.94
C ALA A 231 8.62 18.54 -2.50
N CYS A 232 8.78 17.48 -1.70
CA CYS A 232 8.35 17.40 -0.31
C CYS A 232 9.48 17.71 0.68
N ASN A 233 10.62 18.21 0.20
CA ASN A 233 11.82 18.54 1.00
C ASN A 233 12.33 17.40 1.90
N MET A 234 12.19 16.15 1.46
CA MET A 234 12.74 15.01 2.19
C MET A 234 14.26 15.07 2.19
N SER A 235 14.89 15.09 3.37
CA SER A 235 16.35 15.07 3.52
C SER A 235 16.94 13.68 3.24
N ASN A 236 18.25 13.60 2.99
CA ASN A 236 18.93 12.31 2.83
C ASN A 236 18.85 11.45 4.10
N ALA A 237 18.94 12.05 5.29
CA ALA A 237 18.82 11.31 6.54
C ALA A 237 17.44 10.66 6.71
N GLN A 238 16.37 11.33 6.28
CA GLN A 238 15.02 10.76 6.26
C GLN A 238 14.89 9.61 5.24
N VAL A 239 15.47 9.75 4.05
CA VAL A 239 15.53 8.68 3.04
C VAL A 239 16.32 7.48 3.58
N GLU A 240 17.47 7.71 4.19
CA GLU A 240 18.33 6.68 4.77
C GLU A 240 17.65 5.96 5.95
N SER A 241 16.86 6.67 6.75
CA SER A 241 16.10 6.10 7.87
C SER A 241 15.07 5.06 7.43
N LEU A 242 14.53 5.19 6.22
CA LEU A 242 13.53 4.28 5.65
C LEU A 242 14.14 3.06 4.95
N LEU A 243 15.47 3.04 4.73
CA LEU A 243 16.16 1.95 4.04
C LEU A 243 15.94 0.60 4.71
N HIS A 244 16.01 0.55 6.04
CA HIS A 244 15.84 -0.71 6.79
C HIS A 244 14.43 -1.29 6.63
N VAL A 245 13.40 -0.43 6.71
CA VAL A 245 11.99 -0.83 6.52
C VAL A 245 11.80 -1.43 5.12
N ALA A 246 12.25 -0.73 4.08
CA ALA A 246 12.13 -1.20 2.70
C ALA A 246 12.99 -2.45 2.42
N TYR A 247 14.17 -2.54 3.02
CA TYR A 247 15.07 -3.69 2.89
C TYR A 247 14.48 -4.98 3.47
N ASN A 248 13.70 -4.89 4.55
CA ASN A 248 13.03 -6.06 5.12
C ASN A 248 11.98 -6.65 4.16
N GLY A 249 11.30 -5.83 3.36
CA GLY A 249 10.38 -6.31 2.30
C GLY A 249 11.07 -6.99 1.10
N CYS A 250 12.39 -6.93 1.01
CA CYS A 250 13.17 -7.59 -0.04
C CYS A 250 13.57 -9.03 0.32
N ARG A 251 13.23 -9.51 1.52
CA ARG A 251 13.64 -10.86 1.98
C ARG A 251 13.00 -11.95 1.14
N LYS A 252 13.74 -13.04 0.93
CA LYS A 252 13.19 -14.27 0.34
C LYS A 252 12.28 -14.92 1.39
N VAL A 253 11.09 -15.34 0.96
CA VAL A 253 10.19 -16.14 1.78
C VAL A 253 10.63 -17.59 1.67
N ASP A 254 10.86 -18.24 2.81
CA ASP A 254 11.05 -19.68 2.84
C ASP A 254 9.68 -20.36 2.65
N THR A 255 9.56 -21.14 1.57
CA THR A 255 8.33 -21.84 1.22
C THR A 255 8.34 -23.30 1.67
N SER A 256 9.30 -23.71 2.51
CA SER A 256 9.32 -25.05 3.06
C SER A 256 8.09 -25.31 3.96
N PRO A 257 7.56 -26.54 3.99
CA PRO A 257 6.35 -26.84 4.74
C PRO A 257 6.55 -26.69 6.25
N GLY A 258 5.66 -25.92 6.91
CA GLY A 258 5.61 -25.73 8.36
C GLY A 258 4.70 -24.55 8.74
N GLU A 259 4.03 -24.59 9.90
CA GLU A 259 3.04 -23.56 10.30
C GLU A 259 3.62 -22.13 10.29
N GLN A 260 4.84 -21.94 10.84
CA GLN A 260 5.50 -20.63 10.82
C GLN A 260 5.80 -20.15 9.39
N ASN A 261 6.08 -21.09 8.48
CA ASN A 261 6.32 -20.76 7.09
C ASN A 261 5.00 -20.39 6.39
N THR A 262 3.89 -21.08 6.68
CA THR A 262 2.55 -20.74 6.18
C THR A 262 2.19 -19.29 6.51
N PHE A 263 2.35 -18.88 7.78
CA PHE A 263 2.07 -17.51 8.21
C PHE A 263 2.97 -16.47 7.55
N ASN A 264 4.28 -16.78 7.44
CA ASN A 264 5.20 -15.91 6.71
C ASN A 264 4.81 -15.79 5.23
N VAL A 265 4.33 -16.87 4.59
CA VAL A 265 3.82 -16.82 3.22
C VAL A 265 2.62 -15.88 3.16
N ILE A 266 1.59 -16.08 4.00
CA ILE A 266 0.38 -15.24 4.03
C ILE A 266 0.74 -13.75 4.12
N GLU A 267 1.56 -13.36 5.12
CA GLU A 267 1.96 -11.96 5.30
C GLU A 267 2.68 -11.40 4.05
N ASN A 268 3.63 -12.16 3.50
CA ASN A 268 4.45 -11.68 2.39
C ASN A 268 3.68 -11.60 1.07
N THR A 269 2.72 -12.51 0.86
CA THR A 269 1.93 -12.59 -0.38
C THR A 269 0.62 -11.80 -0.32
N GLN A 270 0.28 -11.23 0.85
CA GLN A 270 -0.95 -10.46 0.99
C GLN A 270 -1.00 -9.29 0.01
N HIS A 271 -1.87 -9.41 -1.00
CA HIS A 271 -2.19 -8.36 -1.94
C HIS A 271 -3.48 -7.70 -1.47
N VAL A 272 -3.45 -6.39 -1.21
CA VAL A 272 -4.67 -5.63 -0.97
C VAL A 272 -5.32 -5.34 -2.33
N PHE A 273 -6.36 -6.09 -2.68
CA PHE A 273 -7.22 -5.81 -3.82
C PHE A 273 -8.66 -5.71 -3.31
N ARG A 274 -9.19 -4.49 -3.18
CA ARG A 274 -10.48 -4.26 -2.53
C ARG A 274 -11.39 -3.37 -3.37
N PRO A 275 -12.54 -3.89 -3.84
CA PRO A 275 -13.60 -3.03 -4.34
C PRO A 275 -14.25 -2.25 -3.17
N PRO A 276 -14.75 -1.02 -3.42
CA PRO A 276 -15.58 -0.27 -2.48
C PRO A 276 -16.67 -1.14 -1.84
N PRO A 277 -16.90 -1.05 -0.52
CA PRO A 277 -17.87 -1.91 0.18
C PRO A 277 -19.26 -1.93 -0.47
N LEU A 278 -19.74 -0.78 -0.94
CA LEU A 278 -21.03 -0.67 -1.61
C LEU A 278 -21.07 -1.48 -2.91
N ALA A 279 -19.99 -1.52 -3.67
CA ALA A 279 -19.93 -2.28 -4.90
C ALA A 279 -19.93 -3.79 -4.66
N THR A 280 -19.29 -4.24 -3.57
CA THR A 280 -19.36 -5.64 -3.12
C THR A 280 -20.79 -6.02 -2.74
N ILE A 281 -21.51 -5.13 -2.02
CA ILE A 281 -22.90 -5.36 -1.63
C ILE A 281 -23.83 -5.41 -2.84
N MET A 282 -23.56 -4.59 -3.85
CA MET A 282 -24.38 -4.48 -5.06
C MET A 282 -23.97 -5.45 -6.18
N ASP A 283 -22.92 -6.24 -5.98
CA ASP A 283 -22.31 -7.13 -6.99
C ASP A 283 -22.01 -6.40 -8.31
N THR A 284 -21.46 -5.18 -8.21
CA THR A 284 -21.11 -4.35 -9.36
C THR A 284 -19.61 -4.29 -9.55
N THR A 285 -19.16 -4.45 -10.79
CA THR A 285 -17.76 -4.16 -11.16
C THR A 285 -17.46 -2.69 -10.95
N VAL A 286 -16.35 -2.39 -10.28
CA VAL A 286 -15.86 -1.03 -10.12
C VAL A 286 -14.80 -0.68 -11.15
N ASP A 287 -14.77 0.60 -11.51
CA ASP A 287 -13.78 1.10 -12.46
C ASP A 287 -12.37 1.11 -11.83
N ASP A 288 -12.27 1.34 -10.52
CA ASP A 288 -10.97 1.56 -9.89
C ASP A 288 -10.84 0.96 -8.47
N PRO A 289 -10.79 -0.37 -8.35
CA PRO A 289 -10.60 -1.01 -7.05
C PRO A 289 -9.28 -0.57 -6.42
N VAL A 290 -9.21 -0.55 -5.10
CA VAL A 290 -7.96 -0.26 -4.39
C VAL A 290 -7.02 -1.43 -4.63
N SER A 291 -5.82 -1.15 -5.12
CA SER A 291 -4.79 -2.17 -5.30
C SER A 291 -3.46 -1.72 -4.74
N ILE A 292 -2.93 -2.49 -3.77
CA ILE A 292 -1.60 -2.30 -3.19
C ILE A 292 -0.83 -3.61 -3.36
N PRO A 293 0.32 -3.59 -4.07
CA PRO A 293 1.05 -4.81 -4.34
C PRO A 293 1.56 -5.46 -3.04
N PRO A 294 1.70 -6.80 -3.01
CA PRO A 294 2.18 -7.51 -1.84
C PRO A 294 3.61 -7.13 -1.47
N GLU A 295 4.03 -7.42 -0.24
CA GLU A 295 5.34 -7.06 0.32
C GLU A 295 6.49 -7.49 -0.60
N TYR A 296 6.43 -8.69 -1.19
CA TYR A 296 7.49 -9.15 -2.09
C TYR A 296 7.63 -8.30 -3.36
N ILE A 297 6.63 -7.52 -3.77
CA ILE A 297 6.75 -6.56 -4.88
C ILE A 297 6.96 -5.14 -4.35
N GLY A 298 6.18 -4.72 -3.36
CA GLY A 298 6.25 -3.37 -2.77
C GLY A 298 7.60 -3.07 -2.10
N GLY A 299 8.23 -4.07 -1.48
CA GLY A 299 9.53 -3.95 -0.83
C GLY A 299 10.64 -3.54 -1.80
N PRO A 300 10.88 -4.32 -2.88
CA PRO A 300 11.80 -3.93 -3.95
C PRO A 300 11.49 -2.59 -4.58
N ILE A 301 10.21 -2.26 -4.83
CA ILE A 301 9.83 -0.95 -5.36
C ILE A 301 10.30 0.16 -4.42
N ALA A 302 9.91 0.10 -3.15
CA ALA A 302 10.27 1.11 -2.15
C ALA A 302 11.79 1.23 -1.98
N LEU A 303 12.50 0.10 -1.86
CA LEU A 303 13.95 0.11 -1.62
C LEU A 303 14.72 0.68 -2.81
N LEU A 304 14.40 0.22 -4.03
CA LEU A 304 15.06 0.72 -5.24
C LEU A 304 14.73 2.20 -5.47
N ARG A 305 13.54 2.68 -5.08
CA ARG A 305 13.20 4.11 -5.12
C ARG A 305 14.06 4.91 -4.15
N LEU A 306 14.27 4.43 -2.93
CA LEU A 306 15.17 5.07 -1.96
C LEU A 306 16.60 5.14 -2.52
N TYR A 307 17.12 4.06 -3.11
CA TYR A 307 18.42 4.08 -3.79
C TYR A 307 18.46 5.07 -4.95
N ALA A 308 17.41 5.11 -5.79
CA ALA A 308 17.33 6.02 -6.91
C ALA A 308 17.33 7.49 -6.46
N VAL A 309 16.64 7.83 -5.37
CA VAL A 309 16.67 9.18 -4.78
C VAL A 309 18.06 9.53 -4.26
N LEU A 310 18.72 8.61 -3.54
CA LEU A 310 20.09 8.82 -3.06
C LEU A 310 21.08 8.96 -4.22
N ALA A 311 20.94 8.16 -5.28
CA ALA A 311 21.78 8.23 -6.46
C ALA A 311 21.55 9.54 -7.25
N GLN A 312 20.29 9.94 -7.44
CA GLN A 312 19.92 11.20 -8.07
C GLN A 312 20.54 12.41 -7.37
N ARG A 313 20.69 12.34 -6.04
CA ARG A 313 21.32 13.36 -5.20
C ARG A 313 22.84 13.20 -5.05
N ASN A 314 23.45 12.27 -5.79
CA ASN A 314 24.87 11.91 -5.68
C ASN A 314 25.31 11.53 -4.24
N ALA A 315 24.39 10.98 -3.44
CA ALA A 315 24.62 10.62 -2.05
C ALA A 315 24.92 9.13 -1.88
N LEU A 316 24.39 8.26 -2.75
CA LEU A 316 24.45 6.81 -2.60
C LEU A 316 25.89 6.28 -2.47
N ASP A 317 26.80 6.71 -3.35
CA ASP A 317 28.20 6.26 -3.34
C ASP A 317 28.97 6.78 -2.11
N GLY A 318 28.57 7.92 -1.57
CA GLY A 318 29.18 8.54 -0.40
C GLY A 318 28.87 7.83 0.92
N VAL A 319 27.79 7.04 0.98
CA VAL A 319 27.33 6.40 2.22
C VAL A 319 28.39 5.49 2.84
N GLN A 320 29.14 4.77 2.01
CA GLN A 320 30.20 3.86 2.48
C GLN A 320 31.37 4.60 3.15
N ALA A 321 31.58 5.88 2.82
CA ALA A 321 32.65 6.70 3.37
C ALA A 321 32.28 7.39 4.69
N LEU A 322 31.00 7.35 5.09
CA LEU A 322 30.53 7.98 6.33
C LEU A 322 31.19 7.33 7.56
N ARG A 323 31.67 8.17 8.48
CA ARG A 323 32.26 7.74 9.77
C ARG A 323 31.34 7.95 10.96
N LYS A 324 30.30 8.77 10.78
CA LYS A 324 29.31 9.11 11.81
C LYS A 324 27.92 9.08 11.18
N PRO A 325 26.88 8.70 11.94
CA PRO A 325 25.50 8.78 11.48
C PRO A 325 25.16 10.21 11.03
N PRO A 326 24.45 10.38 9.90
CA PRO A 326 23.97 11.69 9.47
C PRO A 326 23.05 12.35 10.50
N SER A 327 23.07 13.68 10.57
CA SER A 327 22.19 14.44 11.45
C SER A 327 20.73 14.29 11.00
N GLY A 328 19.82 14.03 11.94
CA GLY A 328 18.41 13.80 11.66
C GLY A 328 18.09 12.37 11.21
N LEU A 329 19.01 11.42 11.42
CA LEU A 329 18.72 10.00 11.25
C LEU A 329 17.78 9.50 12.36
N SER A 330 16.79 8.70 11.99
CA SER A 330 15.87 8.05 12.93
C SER A 330 16.65 7.26 14.00
N PRO A 331 16.23 7.30 15.28
CA PRO A 331 16.85 6.51 16.35
C PRO A 331 16.84 4.99 16.10
N SER A 332 15.92 4.50 15.27
CA SER A 332 15.82 3.08 14.90
C SER A 332 16.80 2.66 13.81
N ALA A 333 17.49 3.61 13.17
CA ALA A 333 18.45 3.38 12.11
C ALA A 333 19.88 3.58 12.62
N SER A 334 20.78 2.66 12.27
CA SER A 334 22.21 2.81 12.53
C SER A 334 23.00 3.00 11.25
N LEU A 335 24.11 3.74 11.33
CA LEU A 335 25.05 3.90 10.21
C LEU A 335 25.51 2.55 9.66
N LYS A 336 25.76 1.57 10.54
CA LYS A 336 26.19 0.22 10.14
C LYS A 336 25.14 -0.47 9.26
N GLN A 337 23.86 -0.38 9.63
CA GLN A 337 22.77 -0.92 8.82
C GLN A 337 22.67 -0.20 7.47
N ILE A 338 22.75 1.13 7.46
CA ILE A 338 22.69 1.94 6.24
C ILE A 338 23.84 1.58 5.29
N GLN A 339 25.06 1.48 5.80
CA GLN A 339 26.23 1.06 5.03
C GLN A 339 26.08 -0.37 4.50
N GLN A 340 25.58 -1.31 5.32
CA GLN A 340 25.32 -2.66 4.85
C GLN A 340 24.31 -2.69 3.71
N ILE A 341 23.17 -2.01 3.87
CA ILE A 341 22.07 -2.01 2.89
C ILE A 341 22.51 -1.35 1.58
N THR A 342 23.21 -0.23 1.65
CA THR A 342 23.72 0.52 0.48
C THR A 342 25.02 -0.01 -0.10
N HIS A 343 25.57 -1.10 0.43
CA HIS A 343 26.80 -1.68 -0.10
C HIS A 343 26.57 -2.15 -1.56
N PRO A 344 27.48 -1.88 -2.52
CA PRO A 344 27.27 -2.22 -3.93
C PRO A 344 26.94 -3.71 -4.16
N GLY A 345 27.56 -4.62 -3.40
CA GLY A 345 27.23 -6.05 -3.46
C GLY A 345 25.80 -6.39 -3.00
N ILE A 346 25.25 -5.63 -2.05
CA ILE A 346 23.86 -5.79 -1.60
C ILE A 346 22.90 -5.17 -2.62
N ILE A 347 23.23 -4.02 -3.21
CA ILE A 347 22.45 -3.40 -4.28
C ILE A 347 22.31 -4.37 -5.46
N ARG A 348 23.40 -4.97 -5.95
CA ARG A 348 23.36 -6.00 -7.01
C ARG A 348 22.44 -7.18 -6.64
N ARG A 349 22.54 -7.67 -5.41
CA ARG A 349 21.68 -8.76 -4.92
C ARG A 349 20.20 -8.36 -4.95
N VAL A 350 19.88 -7.15 -4.51
CA VAL A 350 18.51 -6.61 -4.53
C VAL A 350 18.00 -6.49 -5.97
N ILE A 351 18.83 -5.99 -6.89
CA ILE A 351 18.47 -5.87 -8.32
C ILE A 351 18.13 -7.26 -8.90
N ASN A 352 18.95 -8.27 -8.65
CA ASN A 352 18.69 -9.64 -9.12
C ASN A 352 17.37 -10.21 -8.54
N ILE A 353 17.09 -9.94 -7.26
CA ILE A 353 15.83 -10.34 -6.63
C ILE A 353 14.65 -9.62 -7.28
N ALA A 354 14.77 -8.30 -7.50
CA ALA A 354 13.75 -7.47 -8.14
C ALA A 354 13.47 -7.91 -9.56
N GLN A 355 14.50 -8.23 -10.35
CA GLN A 355 14.33 -8.78 -11.69
C GLN A 355 13.55 -10.09 -11.65
N ALA A 356 13.98 -11.08 -10.84
CA ALA A 356 13.28 -12.36 -10.74
C ALA A 356 11.80 -12.19 -10.37
N ARG A 357 11.51 -11.25 -9.46
CA ARG A 357 10.15 -10.90 -9.03
C ARG A 357 9.36 -10.18 -10.13
N LEU A 358 9.98 -9.31 -10.91
CA LEU A 358 9.37 -8.67 -12.08
C LEU A 358 8.87 -9.72 -13.08
N TRP A 359 9.73 -10.67 -13.46
CA TRP A 359 9.34 -11.76 -14.36
C TRP A 359 8.19 -12.60 -13.79
N ALA A 360 8.30 -12.98 -12.51
CA ALA A 360 7.27 -13.75 -11.83
C ALA A 360 5.93 -12.99 -11.75
N ARG A 361 5.95 -11.67 -11.51
CA ARG A 361 4.74 -10.84 -11.41
C ARG A 361 4.06 -10.67 -12.77
N VAL A 362 4.82 -10.55 -13.87
CA VAL A 362 4.24 -10.56 -15.22
C VAL A 362 3.60 -11.91 -15.53
N ASP A 363 4.23 -13.02 -15.14
CA ASP A 363 3.66 -14.35 -15.31
C ASP A 363 2.41 -14.58 -14.45
N GLU A 364 2.41 -14.08 -13.22
CA GLU A 364 1.25 -14.07 -12.32
C GLU A 364 0.05 -13.38 -12.97
N GLY A 365 0.22 -12.19 -13.55
CA GLY A 365 -0.87 -11.49 -14.23
C GLY A 365 -1.46 -12.27 -15.41
N ARG A 366 -0.62 -13.06 -16.12
CA ARG A 366 -1.09 -13.97 -17.18
C ARG A 366 -1.88 -15.15 -16.60
N LYS A 367 -1.42 -15.71 -15.48
CA LYS A 367 -2.11 -16.80 -14.77
C LYS A 367 -3.45 -16.37 -14.22
N THR A 368 -3.55 -15.18 -13.62
CA THR A 368 -4.81 -14.60 -13.15
C THR A 368 -5.80 -14.48 -14.30
N LEU A 369 -5.37 -13.95 -15.45
CA LEU A 369 -6.22 -13.85 -16.63
C LEU A 369 -6.68 -15.22 -17.16
N ALA A 370 -5.82 -16.24 -17.10
CA ALA A 370 -6.15 -17.59 -17.57
C ALA A 370 -7.13 -18.33 -16.65
N ARG A 371 -7.19 -17.95 -15.36
CA ARG A 371 -8.04 -18.56 -14.33
C ARG A 371 -9.34 -17.79 -14.08
N ARG A 372 -9.59 -16.72 -14.82
CA ARG A 372 -10.72 -15.83 -14.55
C ARG A 372 -12.05 -16.60 -14.48
N GLU A 373 -12.77 -16.37 -13.40
CA GLU A 373 -14.14 -16.87 -13.19
C GLU A 373 -15.14 -15.69 -13.24
N ASN A 374 -14.70 -14.50 -12.80
CA ASN A 374 -15.45 -13.24 -12.81
C ASN A 374 -14.80 -12.23 -13.76
N ASP A 375 -15.43 -11.96 -14.90
CA ASP A 375 -14.80 -11.21 -15.99
C ASP A 375 -14.37 -9.77 -15.64
N GLY A 376 -15.02 -9.09 -14.69
CA GLY A 376 -14.69 -7.70 -14.34
C GLY A 376 -13.55 -7.55 -13.33
N ASN A 377 -13.71 -8.17 -12.16
CA ASN A 377 -12.74 -8.02 -11.07
C ASN A 377 -11.42 -8.73 -11.35
N ASP A 378 -11.44 -9.91 -11.96
CA ASP A 378 -10.22 -10.66 -12.29
C ASP A 378 -9.38 -9.92 -13.34
N VAL A 379 -10.04 -9.22 -14.28
CA VAL A 379 -9.36 -8.38 -15.28
C VAL A 379 -8.79 -7.12 -14.65
N ASN A 380 -9.49 -6.51 -13.68
CA ASN A 380 -8.96 -5.40 -12.91
C ASN A 380 -7.74 -5.82 -12.06
N ASP A 381 -7.80 -6.98 -11.42
CA ASP A 381 -6.70 -7.53 -10.64
C ASP A 381 -5.48 -7.82 -11.52
N ALA A 382 -5.67 -8.52 -12.64
CA ALA A 382 -4.62 -8.73 -13.64
C ALA A 382 -4.02 -7.40 -14.13
N CYS A 383 -4.86 -6.37 -14.37
CA CYS A 383 -4.39 -5.04 -14.73
C CYS A 383 -3.47 -4.46 -13.65
N ALA A 384 -3.88 -4.53 -12.38
CA ALA A 384 -3.10 -4.02 -11.26
C ALA A 384 -1.79 -4.80 -11.05
N ILE A 385 -1.79 -6.12 -11.27
CA ILE A 385 -0.59 -6.96 -11.28
C ILE A 385 0.39 -6.49 -12.36
N PHE A 386 -0.07 -6.25 -13.58
CA PHE A 386 0.79 -5.73 -14.66
C PHE A 386 1.28 -4.31 -14.38
N MET A 387 0.46 -3.45 -13.78
CA MET A 387 0.90 -2.10 -13.39
C MET A 387 1.99 -2.12 -12.31
N SER A 388 1.89 -2.99 -11.30
CA SER A 388 2.95 -3.09 -10.28
C SER A 388 4.24 -3.71 -10.82
N ALA A 389 4.14 -4.62 -11.81
CA ALA A 389 5.29 -5.08 -12.58
C ALA A 389 5.93 -3.93 -13.38
N ALA A 390 5.13 -3.10 -14.06
CA ALA A 390 5.63 -1.94 -14.78
C ALA A 390 6.32 -0.94 -13.85
N GLU A 391 5.77 -0.67 -12.67
CA GLU A 391 6.39 0.21 -11.66
C GLU A 391 7.74 -0.34 -11.18
N LEU A 392 7.84 -1.65 -10.91
CA LEU A 392 9.10 -2.29 -10.53
C LEU A 392 10.16 -2.20 -11.64
N ALA A 393 9.77 -2.35 -12.90
CA ALA A 393 10.67 -2.15 -14.03
C ALA A 393 11.12 -0.68 -14.17
N ALA A 394 10.19 0.26 -13.99
CA ALA A 394 10.46 1.69 -14.07
C ALA A 394 11.46 2.15 -13.01
N VAL A 395 11.34 1.68 -11.77
CA VAL A 395 12.30 2.04 -10.72
C VAL A 395 13.69 1.48 -10.95
N LEU A 396 13.81 0.25 -11.48
CA LEU A 396 15.10 -0.32 -11.87
C LEU A 396 15.78 0.57 -12.92
N ILE A 397 15.06 0.93 -13.98
CA ILE A 397 15.57 1.83 -15.03
C ILE A 397 15.97 3.20 -14.47
N ALA A 398 15.19 3.74 -13.53
CA ALA A 398 15.52 5.00 -12.87
C ALA A 398 16.83 4.88 -12.05
N LEU A 399 17.02 3.79 -11.32
CA LEU A 399 18.27 3.55 -10.59
C LEU A 399 19.46 3.42 -11.55
N ASP A 400 19.33 2.65 -12.63
CA ASP A 400 20.36 2.52 -13.67
C ASP A 400 20.80 3.90 -14.20
N LYS A 401 19.82 4.72 -14.59
CA LYS A 401 20.03 6.08 -15.07
C LYS A 401 20.76 6.96 -14.05
N HIS A 402 20.33 6.94 -12.78
CA HIS A 402 20.91 7.80 -11.75
C HIS A 402 22.27 7.31 -11.23
N THR A 403 22.60 6.04 -11.46
CA THR A 403 23.92 5.46 -11.17
C THR A 403 24.86 5.45 -12.39
N SER A 404 24.46 6.13 -13.48
CA SER A 404 25.24 6.20 -14.72
C SER A 404 25.60 4.83 -15.31
N GLY A 405 24.70 3.84 -15.18
CA GLY A 405 24.92 2.52 -15.75
C GLY A 405 25.75 1.56 -14.89
N ALA A 406 26.02 1.88 -13.62
CA ALA A 406 26.86 1.06 -12.74
C ALA A 406 26.33 -0.38 -12.52
N TYR A 407 25.04 -0.60 -12.83
CA TYR A 407 24.34 -1.88 -12.67
C TYR A 407 23.64 -2.33 -13.97
N ALA A 408 24.08 -1.84 -15.13
CA ALA A 408 23.41 -2.09 -16.41
C ALA A 408 23.37 -3.60 -16.75
N ASP A 409 24.44 -4.34 -16.43
CA ASP A 409 24.54 -5.79 -16.68
C ASP A 409 23.48 -6.58 -15.90
N GLU A 410 23.28 -6.24 -14.62
CA GLU A 410 22.24 -6.87 -13.79
C GLU A 410 20.83 -6.42 -14.16
N MET A 411 20.67 -5.36 -14.97
CA MET A 411 19.37 -4.81 -15.38
C MET A 411 18.96 -5.18 -16.80
N TRP A 412 19.70 -6.08 -17.46
CA TRP A 412 19.40 -6.51 -18.82
C TRP A 412 17.96 -6.98 -19.02
N GLY A 413 17.29 -6.48 -20.06
CA GLY A 413 15.91 -6.84 -20.41
C GLY A 413 14.82 -6.18 -19.57
N THR A 414 15.18 -5.33 -18.60
CA THR A 414 14.20 -4.60 -17.76
C THR A 414 13.34 -3.65 -18.59
N ARG A 415 13.94 -2.93 -19.56
CA ARG A 415 13.19 -2.00 -20.44
C ARG A 415 12.17 -2.74 -21.28
N ARG A 416 12.57 -3.90 -21.83
CA ARG A 416 11.64 -4.79 -22.54
C ARG A 416 10.48 -5.23 -21.65
N GLN A 417 10.73 -5.61 -20.40
CA GLN A 417 9.66 -6.01 -19.47
C GLN A 417 8.70 -4.86 -19.14
N LEU A 418 9.21 -3.63 -19.01
CA LEU A 418 8.36 -2.45 -18.83
C LEU A 418 7.34 -2.31 -19.97
N VAL A 419 7.78 -2.39 -21.22
CA VAL A 419 6.91 -2.28 -22.41
C VAL A 419 5.85 -3.39 -22.46
N ILE A 420 6.23 -4.62 -22.09
CA ILE A 420 5.32 -5.77 -22.05
C ILE A 420 4.27 -5.59 -20.96
N ALA A 421 4.69 -5.20 -19.76
CA ALA A 421 3.80 -4.99 -18.62
C ALA A 421 2.78 -3.87 -18.89
N LEU A 422 3.24 -2.70 -19.36
CA LEU A 422 2.35 -1.59 -19.74
C LEU A 422 1.38 -1.97 -20.87
N GLY A 423 1.86 -2.70 -21.88
CA GLY A 423 1.02 -3.19 -22.97
C GLY A 423 -0.08 -4.15 -22.51
N ASN A 424 0.25 -5.06 -21.60
CA ASN A 424 -0.73 -5.99 -21.02
C ASN A 424 -1.73 -5.25 -20.12
N ALA A 425 -1.27 -4.32 -19.28
CA ALA A 425 -2.16 -3.49 -18.47
C ALA A 425 -3.13 -2.69 -19.36
N SER A 426 -2.64 -2.10 -20.45
CA SER A 426 -3.49 -1.40 -21.45
C SER A 426 -4.53 -2.34 -22.07
N GLN A 427 -4.15 -3.58 -22.39
CA GLN A 427 -5.09 -4.57 -22.91
C GLN A 427 -6.20 -4.89 -21.91
N MET A 428 -5.88 -5.02 -20.62
CA MET A 428 -6.89 -5.25 -19.58
C MET A 428 -7.82 -4.05 -19.45
N ALA A 429 -7.29 -2.83 -19.46
CA ALA A 429 -8.10 -1.62 -19.46
C ALA A 429 -9.03 -1.50 -20.68
N LEU A 430 -8.59 -1.94 -21.88
CA LEU A 430 -9.46 -2.01 -23.07
C LEU A 430 -10.60 -3.01 -22.89
N THR A 431 -10.33 -4.18 -22.33
CA THR A 431 -11.35 -5.20 -22.02
C THR A 431 -12.40 -4.65 -21.07
N LEU A 432 -11.98 -3.86 -20.09
CA LEU A 432 -12.85 -3.17 -19.13
C LEU A 432 -13.52 -1.90 -19.69
N LYS A 433 -13.27 -1.54 -20.95
CA LYS A 433 -13.76 -0.30 -21.59
C LYS A 433 -13.28 0.99 -20.90
N GLN A 434 -12.17 0.92 -20.16
CA GLN A 434 -11.53 2.07 -19.53
C GLN A 434 -10.60 2.75 -20.54
N TYR A 435 -11.18 3.38 -21.56
CA TYR A 435 -10.43 3.86 -22.73
C TYR A 435 -9.36 4.90 -22.40
N GLN A 436 -9.61 5.79 -21.43
CA GLN A 436 -8.59 6.74 -20.97
C GLN A 436 -7.38 6.00 -20.38
N ARG A 437 -7.62 5.11 -19.41
CA ARG A 437 -6.57 4.28 -18.81
C ARG A 437 -5.80 3.46 -19.85
N ALA A 438 -6.51 2.82 -20.77
CA ALA A 438 -5.93 2.06 -21.86
C ALA A 438 -5.02 2.91 -22.76
N PHE A 439 -5.47 4.12 -23.12
CA PHE A 439 -4.71 5.06 -23.94
C PHE A 439 -3.41 5.49 -23.24
N HIS A 440 -3.49 5.91 -21.97
CA HIS A 440 -2.32 6.35 -21.19
C HIS A 440 -1.27 5.24 -21.07
N LEU A 441 -1.70 4.02 -20.71
CA LEU A 441 -0.81 2.87 -20.57
C LEU A 441 -0.17 2.46 -21.91
N ALA A 442 -0.95 2.44 -23.01
CA ALA A 442 -0.41 2.11 -24.34
C ALA A 442 0.54 3.19 -24.86
N SER A 443 0.21 4.47 -24.66
CA SER A 443 1.07 5.60 -25.04
C SER A 443 2.41 5.54 -24.32
N SER A 444 2.38 5.26 -23.01
CA SER A 444 3.59 5.05 -22.21
C SER A 444 4.39 3.84 -22.68
N ALA A 445 3.72 2.74 -23.04
CA ALA A 445 4.40 1.56 -23.60
C ALA A 445 5.07 1.83 -24.94
N VAL A 446 4.46 2.65 -25.80
CA VAL A 446 5.06 3.06 -27.10
C VAL A 446 6.25 3.97 -26.86
N SER A 447 6.12 4.98 -25.99
CA SER A 447 7.23 5.88 -25.64
C SER A 447 8.41 5.13 -25.04
N ALA A 448 8.15 4.24 -24.07
CA ALA A 448 9.20 3.45 -23.43
C ALA A 448 9.91 2.49 -24.41
N ALA A 449 9.27 2.11 -25.52
CA ALA A 449 9.87 1.27 -26.54
C ALA A 449 10.88 2.02 -27.44
N GLU A 450 10.80 3.34 -27.50
CA GLU A 450 11.71 4.17 -28.33
C GLU A 450 13.12 4.26 -27.72
N ASP A 451 13.24 4.12 -26.40
CA ASP A 451 14.49 4.22 -25.65
C ASP A 451 15.19 2.85 -25.42
N ILE A 452 14.73 1.79 -26.09
CA ILE A 452 15.27 0.43 -25.88
C ILE A 452 16.42 0.15 -26.86
N PRO A 453 17.63 -0.20 -26.37
CA PRO A 453 18.73 -0.64 -27.22
C PRO A 453 18.34 -1.87 -28.04
N ALA A 454 18.80 -1.95 -29.29
CA ALA A 454 18.45 -3.05 -30.20
C ALA A 454 18.86 -4.42 -29.64
N GLU A 455 19.91 -4.44 -28.83
CA GLU A 455 20.48 -5.62 -28.19
C GLU A 455 19.53 -6.24 -27.14
N GLU A 456 18.65 -5.45 -26.51
CA GLU A 456 17.63 -5.98 -25.59
C GLU A 456 16.52 -6.77 -26.32
N GLY A 457 16.49 -6.72 -27.65
CA GLY A 457 15.70 -7.61 -28.50
C GLY A 457 14.18 -7.44 -28.35
N LEU A 458 13.68 -6.21 -28.27
CA LEU A 458 12.24 -5.97 -28.29
C LEU A 458 11.66 -6.33 -29.65
N GLU A 459 10.77 -7.31 -29.69
CA GLU A 459 10.09 -7.73 -30.91
C GLU A 459 9.24 -6.59 -31.51
N PRO A 460 9.40 -6.25 -32.80
CA PRO A 460 8.62 -5.19 -33.44
C PRO A 460 7.11 -5.39 -33.37
N GLU A 461 6.65 -6.65 -33.29
CA GLU A 461 5.23 -6.99 -33.14
C GLU A 461 4.64 -6.46 -31.83
N ILE A 462 5.42 -6.42 -30.74
CA ILE A 462 4.99 -5.87 -29.45
C ILE A 462 4.72 -4.38 -29.58
N VAL A 463 5.63 -3.64 -30.24
CA VAL A 463 5.45 -2.21 -30.52
C VAL A 463 4.21 -1.97 -31.39
N ALA A 464 4.03 -2.77 -32.44
CA ALA A 464 2.86 -2.68 -33.31
C ALA A 464 1.54 -3.00 -32.57
N LYS A 465 1.54 -3.96 -31.64
CA LYS A 465 0.39 -4.24 -30.75
C LYS A 465 0.06 -3.04 -29.87
N ASN A 466 1.06 -2.42 -29.23
CA ASN A 466 0.84 -1.26 -28.36
C ASN A 466 0.36 -0.03 -29.14
N LYS A 467 0.90 0.23 -30.34
CA LYS A 467 0.40 1.30 -31.24
C LYS A 467 -1.07 1.08 -31.62
N ARG A 468 -1.48 -0.17 -31.93
CA ARG A 468 -2.89 -0.51 -32.20
C ARG A 468 -3.80 -0.27 -30.98
N ARG A 469 -3.37 -0.68 -29.78
CA ARG A 469 -4.12 -0.45 -28.53
C ARG A 469 -4.33 1.04 -28.27
N MET A 470 -3.29 1.84 -28.44
CA MET A 470 -3.34 3.30 -28.32
C MET A 470 -4.34 3.91 -29.33
N ALA A 471 -4.25 3.51 -30.60
CA ALA A 471 -5.14 4.01 -31.64
C ALA A 471 -6.62 3.63 -31.39
N ASN A 472 -6.87 2.39 -30.97
CA ASN A 472 -8.22 1.91 -30.64
C ASN A 472 -8.83 2.69 -29.47
N ALA A 473 -8.06 2.90 -28.40
CA ALA A 473 -8.51 3.68 -27.25
C ALA A 473 -8.81 5.13 -27.63
N ASN A 474 -7.90 5.77 -28.38
CA ASN A 474 -8.09 7.16 -28.82
C ASN A 474 -9.31 7.31 -29.74
N ALA A 475 -9.54 6.37 -30.66
CA ALA A 475 -10.69 6.41 -31.56
C ALA A 475 -12.04 6.41 -30.83
N VAL A 476 -12.12 5.77 -29.65
CA VAL A 476 -13.32 5.80 -28.82
C VAL A 476 -13.41 7.11 -28.04
N LEU A 477 -12.32 7.58 -27.45
CA LEU A 477 -12.29 8.85 -26.72
C LEU A 477 -12.73 10.03 -27.60
N GLN A 478 -12.29 10.08 -28.86
CA GLN A 478 -12.68 11.12 -29.82
C GLN A 478 -14.16 11.07 -30.25
N ARG A 479 -14.89 9.97 -30.00
CA ARG A 479 -16.33 9.87 -30.28
C ARG A 479 -17.21 10.34 -29.12
N HIS A 480 -16.62 10.49 -27.93
CA HIS A 480 -17.30 10.89 -26.71
C HIS A 480 -16.97 12.32 -26.27
N LEU A 481 -16.09 13.00 -27.01
CA LEU A 481 -15.89 14.46 -27.00
C LEU A 481 -16.77 15.08 -28.08
#